data_AF-A0A9D2HYQ2-F1
#
_entry.id   AF-A0A9D2HYQ2-F1
#
_cell.length_a   1.000
_cell.length_b   1.000
_cell.length_c   1.000
_cell.angle_alpha   90.00
_cell.angle_beta   90.00
_cell.angle_gamma   90.00
#
_symmetry.space_group_name_H-M   'P 1'
#
loop_
_entity.id
_entity.type
_entity.pdbx_description
1 polymer ?
#
loop_
_entity_poly.entity_id
_entity_poly.type
_entity_poly.pdbx_seq_one_letter_code
_entity_poly.pdbx_strand_id
1 'polypeptide(L)'
;MLILSFMLIQGVVSALGQIVIEMTPQGKVYSLPGKVNGLELNFIFDTGASDVYLSMTEAIFMLKNGYLTKNDFTGVSYSQIANGDIVENTTVVLREVEIGGIKLQNVTASISHNLDAPLLLGQSAIQKLGPIQLDGNKLIIQNGKNFKSDKQAWDLYYKSFQDIEAEDYETAILNLTKALECAVDKKLRSLLYGELATAYYRSNKKELAI
;
A
#
# COMPACT_ATOMS: atom_id res chain seq x y z
N MET A 1 20.14 10.69 53.57
CA MET A 1 19.49 11.60 52.61
C MET A 1 19.08 10.75 51.42
N LEU A 2 17.82 10.32 51.37
CA LEU A 2 17.29 9.42 50.34
C LEU A 2 16.90 10.28 49.13
N ILE A 3 17.66 10.23 48.04
CA ILE A 3 17.29 10.93 46.80
C ILE A 3 16.38 10.00 46.00
N LEU A 4 15.08 10.27 46.07
CA LEU A 4 14.06 9.65 45.23
C LEU A 4 14.24 10.19 43.80
N SER A 5 14.82 9.40 42.89
CA SER A 5 14.86 9.78 41.47
C SER A 5 13.49 9.51 40.85
N PHE A 6 12.77 10.58 40.50
CA PHE A 6 11.53 10.51 39.74
C PHE A 6 11.86 10.18 38.28
N MET A 7 11.76 8.91 37.91
CA MET A 7 11.91 8.48 36.52
C MET A 7 10.60 8.77 35.79
N LEU A 8 10.55 9.93 35.12
CA LEU A 8 9.47 10.27 34.18
C LEU A 8 9.53 9.29 33.01
N ILE A 9 8.67 8.28 33.01
CA ILE A 9 8.39 7.47 31.84
C ILE A 9 7.68 8.38 30.84
N GLN A 10 8.43 8.98 29.92
CA GLN A 10 7.84 9.64 28.78
C GLN A 10 7.26 8.57 27.87
N GLY A 11 5.93 8.49 27.83
CA GLY A 11 5.22 7.64 26.88
C GLY A 11 5.62 8.05 25.47
N VAL A 12 6.14 7.11 24.70
CA VAL A 12 6.36 7.29 23.26
C VAL A 12 4.99 7.42 22.61
N VAL A 13 4.53 8.65 22.39
CA VAL A 13 3.37 8.90 21.54
C VAL A 13 3.82 8.65 20.11
N SER A 14 3.64 7.41 19.65
CA SER A 14 3.69 7.13 18.22
C SER A 14 2.51 7.85 17.57
N ALA A 15 2.76 9.01 16.97
CA ALA A 15 1.82 9.59 16.02
C ALA A 15 1.79 8.66 14.79
N LEU A 16 0.85 7.72 14.81
CA LEU A 16 0.58 6.77 13.74
C LEU A 16 -0.19 7.51 12.65
N GLY A 17 0.30 7.46 11.41
CA GLY A 17 -0.43 7.98 10.26
C GLY A 17 -1.64 7.09 9.97
N GLN A 18 -2.81 7.71 9.77
CA GLN A 18 -4.01 7.04 9.27
C GLN A 18 -4.28 7.51 7.84
N ILE A 19 -4.68 6.59 6.96
CA ILE A 19 -5.37 7.00 5.73
C ILE A 19 -6.83 7.19 6.09
N VAL A 20 -7.39 8.31 5.64
CA VAL A 20 -8.83 8.49 5.57
C VAL A 20 -9.22 8.62 4.10
N ILE A 21 -10.00 7.67 3.61
CA ILE A 21 -10.61 7.72 2.28
C ILE A 21 -12.08 8.09 2.48
N GLU A 22 -12.49 9.22 1.93
CA GLU A 22 -13.90 9.55 1.84
C GLU A 22 -14.52 8.79 0.67
N MET A 23 -15.38 7.82 0.97
CA MET A 23 -16.04 7.00 -0.03
C MET A 23 -17.27 7.72 -0.58
N THR A 24 -17.53 7.52 -1.87
CA THR A 24 -18.66 8.10 -2.56
C THR A 24 -19.86 7.16 -2.48
N PRO A 25 -21.01 7.57 -1.91
CA PRO A 25 -22.21 6.74 -1.86
C PRO A 25 -22.76 6.50 -3.27
N GLN A 26 -23.10 5.25 -3.57
CA GLN A 26 -23.78 4.83 -4.79
C GLN A 26 -24.97 3.95 -4.41
N GLY A 27 -26.14 4.57 -4.24
CA GLY A 27 -27.33 3.88 -3.76
C GLY A 27 -27.12 3.32 -2.34
N LYS A 28 -27.05 1.98 -2.21
CA LYS A 28 -26.86 1.28 -0.93
C LYS A 28 -25.42 0.85 -0.64
N VAL A 29 -24.50 1.13 -1.56
CA VAL A 29 -23.09 0.76 -1.44
C VAL A 29 -22.20 2.01 -1.45
N TYR A 30 -20.94 1.82 -1.10
CA TYR A 30 -19.91 2.85 -1.17
C TYR A 30 -18.88 2.49 -2.23
N SER A 31 -18.46 3.51 -2.98
CA SER A 31 -17.38 3.41 -3.95
C SER A 31 -16.16 4.20 -3.51
N LEU A 32 -14.97 3.72 -3.86
CA LEU A 32 -13.71 4.40 -3.55
C LEU A 32 -12.74 4.30 -4.73
N PRO A 33 -11.90 5.34 -4.95
CA PRO A 33 -10.92 5.32 -6.02
C PRO A 33 -9.76 4.39 -5.68
N GLY A 34 -9.25 3.72 -6.69
CA GLY A 34 -8.05 2.89 -6.59
C GLY A 34 -7.39 2.71 -7.95
N LYS A 35 -6.36 1.87 -7.99
CA LYS A 35 -5.69 1.49 -9.23
C LYS A 35 -5.54 -0.02 -9.35
N VAL A 36 -5.65 -0.54 -10.56
CA VAL A 36 -5.25 -1.91 -10.89
C VAL A 36 -4.20 -1.86 -11.98
N ASN A 37 -3.00 -2.37 -11.69
CA ASN A 37 -1.85 -2.34 -12.59
C ASN A 37 -1.59 -0.93 -13.18
N GLY A 38 -1.85 0.12 -12.39
CA GLY A 38 -1.71 1.53 -12.78
C GLY A 38 -2.92 2.16 -13.48
N LEU A 39 -3.96 1.39 -13.85
CA LEU A 39 -5.23 1.92 -14.35
C LEU A 39 -6.09 2.44 -13.21
N GLU A 40 -6.50 3.70 -13.27
CA GLU A 40 -7.43 4.29 -12.29
C GLU A 40 -8.84 3.73 -12.48
N LEU A 41 -9.43 3.22 -11.39
CA LEU A 41 -10.74 2.61 -11.36
C LEU A 41 -11.47 2.98 -10.05
N ASN A 42 -12.79 2.82 -10.04
CA ASN A 42 -13.61 2.97 -8.83
C ASN A 42 -14.10 1.61 -8.37
N PHE A 43 -13.74 1.22 -7.16
CA PHE A 43 -14.17 -0.02 -6.55
C PHE A 43 -15.41 0.20 -5.71
N ILE A 44 -16.35 -0.73 -5.74
CA ILE A 44 -17.34 -0.88 -4.66
C ILE A 44 -16.64 -1.57 -3.48
N PHE A 45 -16.70 -0.94 -2.30
CA PHE A 45 -16.20 -1.54 -1.08
C PHE A 45 -17.18 -2.61 -0.61
N ASP A 46 -16.79 -3.89 -0.71
CA ASP A 46 -17.68 -5.01 -0.47
C ASP A 46 -17.07 -6.02 0.50
N THR A 47 -17.50 -5.96 1.77
CA THR A 47 -17.08 -6.91 2.80
C THR A 47 -17.69 -8.30 2.64
N GLY A 48 -18.72 -8.45 1.79
CA GLY A 48 -19.39 -9.71 1.49
C GLY A 48 -18.75 -10.49 0.34
N ALA A 49 -17.99 -9.82 -0.54
CA ALA A 49 -17.22 -10.48 -1.58
C ALA A 49 -15.95 -11.12 -0.99
N SER A 50 -15.66 -12.37 -1.36
CA SER A 50 -14.44 -13.06 -0.92
C SER A 50 -13.19 -12.48 -1.59
N ASP A 51 -13.25 -12.25 -2.90
CA ASP A 51 -12.14 -11.79 -3.72
C ASP A 51 -12.39 -10.43 -4.37
N VAL A 52 -11.32 -9.82 -4.90
CA VAL A 52 -11.47 -8.73 -5.87
C VAL A 52 -12.20 -9.25 -7.10
N TYR A 53 -13.20 -8.52 -7.57
CA TYR A 53 -14.04 -8.93 -8.70
C TYR A 53 -13.98 -7.90 -9.80
N LEU A 54 -13.72 -8.32 -11.04
CA LEU A 54 -13.79 -7.48 -12.24
C LEU A 54 -14.94 -7.95 -13.13
N SER A 55 -15.52 -7.03 -13.89
CA SER A 55 -16.33 -7.38 -15.05
C SER A 55 -15.47 -7.92 -16.19
N MET A 56 -16.11 -8.68 -17.08
CA MET A 56 -15.52 -9.05 -18.36
C MET A 56 -15.15 -7.80 -19.20
N THR A 57 -15.94 -6.73 -19.11
CA THR A 57 -15.67 -5.45 -19.80
C THR A 57 -14.34 -4.84 -19.37
N GLU A 58 -14.11 -4.75 -18.06
CA GLU A 58 -12.85 -4.25 -17.50
C GLU A 58 -11.67 -5.14 -17.88
N ALA A 59 -11.82 -6.47 -17.76
CA ALA A 59 -10.78 -7.41 -18.13
C ALA A 59 -10.38 -7.29 -19.61
N ILE A 60 -11.36 -7.19 -20.52
CA ILE A 60 -11.11 -6.99 -21.96
C ILE A 60 -10.42 -5.66 -22.22
N PHE A 61 -10.90 -4.57 -21.59
CA PHE A 61 -10.28 -3.25 -21.71
C PHE A 61 -8.82 -3.28 -21.25
N MET A 62 -8.57 -3.85 -20.07
CA MET A 62 -7.25 -3.95 -19.48
C MET A 62 -6.30 -4.80 -20.33
N LEU A 63 -6.77 -5.92 -20.89
CA LEU A 63 -5.98 -6.77 -21.77
C LEU A 63 -5.64 -6.06 -23.08
N LYS A 64 -6.60 -5.35 -23.69
CA LYS A 64 -6.38 -4.59 -24.94
C LYS A 64 -5.39 -3.45 -24.78
N ASN A 65 -5.31 -2.85 -23.59
CA ASN A 65 -4.46 -1.70 -23.31
C ASN A 65 -3.18 -2.06 -22.53
N GLY A 66 -2.87 -3.35 -22.36
CA GLY A 66 -1.62 -3.81 -21.74
C GLY A 66 -1.56 -3.73 -20.20
N TYR A 67 -2.67 -3.38 -19.55
CA TYR A 67 -2.78 -3.45 -18.08
C TYR A 67 -2.84 -4.90 -17.59
N LEU A 68 -3.41 -5.80 -18.39
CA LEU A 68 -3.32 -7.25 -18.20
C LEU A 68 -2.62 -7.89 -19.41
N THR A 69 -2.04 -9.06 -19.16
CA THR A 69 -1.41 -9.92 -20.16
C THR A 69 -2.01 -11.31 -20.09
N LYS A 70 -1.83 -12.13 -21.15
CA LYS A 70 -2.32 -13.50 -21.16
C LYS A 70 -1.76 -14.37 -20.01
N ASN A 71 -0.57 -14.04 -19.53
CA ASN A 71 0.09 -14.78 -18.45
C ASN A 71 -0.49 -14.47 -17.07
N ASP A 72 -1.28 -13.41 -16.93
CA ASP A 72 -1.92 -13.04 -15.66
C ASP A 72 -3.14 -13.94 -15.36
N PHE A 73 -3.69 -14.64 -16.35
CA PHE A 73 -4.85 -15.53 -16.21
C PHE A 73 -4.42 -16.90 -15.69
N THR A 74 -5.07 -17.39 -14.63
CA THR A 74 -4.60 -18.57 -13.88
C THR A 74 -5.59 -19.73 -13.88
N GLY A 75 -6.83 -19.55 -14.33
CA GLY A 75 -7.80 -20.64 -14.44
C GLY A 75 -9.23 -20.16 -14.28
N VAL A 76 -10.05 -21.00 -13.63
CA VAL A 76 -11.45 -20.73 -13.33
C VAL A 76 -11.70 -20.77 -11.82
N SER A 77 -12.67 -19.99 -11.36
CA SER A 77 -13.18 -20.00 -10.00
C SER A 77 -14.69 -20.10 -10.01
N TYR A 78 -15.27 -20.57 -8.91
CA TYR A 78 -16.72 -20.64 -8.74
C TYR A 78 -17.11 -19.77 -7.55
N SER A 79 -18.24 -19.08 -7.65
CA SER A 79 -18.75 -18.27 -6.54
C SER A 79 -20.25 -18.42 -6.41
N GLN A 80 -20.70 -18.49 -5.16
CA GLN A 80 -22.11 -18.46 -4.84
C GLN A 80 -22.56 -17.01 -4.71
N ILE A 81 -23.54 -16.61 -5.51
CA ILE A 81 -24.12 -15.26 -5.45
C ILE A 81 -25.31 -15.22 -4.47
N ALA A 82 -25.83 -14.01 -4.22
CA ALA A 82 -26.80 -13.75 -3.14
C ALA A 82 -28.10 -14.57 -3.23
N ASN A 83 -28.50 -15.01 -4.43
CA ASN A 83 -29.69 -15.85 -4.62
C ASN A 83 -29.41 -17.36 -4.44
N GLY A 84 -28.15 -17.74 -4.17
CA GLY A 84 -27.72 -19.11 -3.94
C GLY A 84 -27.13 -19.82 -5.17
N ASP A 85 -27.19 -19.20 -6.36
CA ASP A 85 -26.67 -19.80 -7.59
C ASP A 85 -25.14 -19.86 -7.59
N ILE A 86 -24.59 -20.92 -8.19
CA ILE A 86 -23.14 -21.06 -8.42
C ILE A 86 -22.83 -20.56 -9.82
N VAL A 87 -21.93 -19.58 -9.89
CA VAL A 87 -21.48 -18.97 -11.15
C VAL A 87 -20.01 -19.27 -11.36
N GLU A 88 -19.66 -19.65 -12.60
CA GLU A 88 -18.28 -19.80 -13.06
C GLU A 88 -17.67 -18.44 -13.40
N ASN A 89 -16.41 -18.24 -13.03
CA ASN A 89 -15.64 -17.03 -13.26
C ASN A 89 -14.24 -17.39 -13.75
N THR A 90 -13.53 -16.42 -14.30
CA THR A 90 -12.11 -16.59 -14.68
C THR A 90 -11.21 -16.05 -13.60
N THR A 91 -10.18 -16.79 -13.18
CA THR A 91 -9.21 -16.29 -12.18
C THR A 91 -8.06 -15.57 -12.86
N VAL A 92 -7.65 -14.44 -12.29
CA VAL A 92 -6.54 -13.61 -12.74
C VAL A 92 -5.70 -13.15 -11.55
N VAL A 93 -4.39 -12.95 -11.75
CA VAL A 93 -3.51 -12.30 -10.79
C VAL A 93 -3.29 -10.85 -11.23
N LEU A 94 -3.76 -9.91 -10.42
CA LEU A 94 -3.46 -8.50 -10.56
C LEU A 94 -2.08 -8.26 -9.95
N ARG A 95 -1.15 -7.73 -10.77
CA ARG A 95 0.23 -7.47 -10.34
C ARG A 95 0.25 -6.48 -9.18
N GLU A 96 -0.53 -5.40 -9.28
CA GLU A 96 -0.69 -4.40 -8.23
C GLU A 96 -2.15 -3.93 -8.12
N VAL A 97 -2.67 -3.85 -6.89
CA VAL A 97 -3.89 -3.10 -6.54
C VAL A 97 -3.52 -1.98 -5.57
N GLU A 98 -3.85 -0.74 -5.90
CA GLU A 98 -3.54 0.43 -5.07
C GLU A 98 -4.82 1.04 -4.49
N ILE A 99 -4.89 1.19 -3.16
CA ILE A 99 -6.02 1.82 -2.45
C ILE A 99 -5.48 2.82 -1.44
N GLY A 100 -5.84 4.10 -1.60
CA GLY A 100 -5.33 5.19 -0.75
C GLY A 100 -3.80 5.34 -0.74
N GLY A 101 -3.10 4.82 -1.76
CA GLY A 101 -1.65 4.77 -1.81
C GLY A 101 -1.02 3.49 -1.21
N ILE A 102 -1.81 2.58 -0.64
CA ILE A 102 -1.35 1.24 -0.26
C ILE A 102 -1.29 0.37 -1.50
N LYS A 103 -0.11 -0.17 -1.80
CA LYS A 103 0.12 -1.07 -2.94
C LYS A 103 0.11 -2.52 -2.47
N LEU A 104 -0.89 -3.28 -2.92
CA LEU A 104 -1.00 -4.71 -2.71
C LEU A 104 -0.47 -5.43 -3.95
N GLN A 105 0.56 -6.27 -3.79
CA GLN A 105 1.16 -7.00 -4.90
C GLN A 105 0.55 -8.40 -5.04
N ASN A 106 0.51 -8.92 -6.27
CA ASN A 106 0.07 -10.29 -6.61
C ASN A 106 -1.29 -10.63 -5.99
N VAL A 107 -2.30 -9.81 -6.31
CA VAL A 107 -3.66 -9.95 -5.80
C VAL A 107 -4.46 -10.87 -6.71
N THR A 108 -4.89 -12.02 -6.21
CA THR A 108 -5.86 -12.88 -6.90
C THR A 108 -7.19 -12.15 -7.03
N ALA A 109 -7.77 -12.19 -8.22
CA ALA A 109 -9.09 -11.64 -8.53
C ALA A 109 -9.88 -12.62 -9.39
N SER A 110 -11.21 -12.48 -9.34
CA SER A 110 -12.13 -13.20 -10.20
C SER A 110 -12.72 -12.25 -11.24
N ILE A 111 -12.84 -12.71 -12.48
CA ILE A 111 -13.49 -11.99 -13.58
C ILE A 111 -14.84 -12.65 -13.80
N SER A 112 -15.90 -11.89 -13.52
CA SER A 112 -17.26 -12.32 -13.83
C SER A 112 -17.45 -12.37 -15.33
N HIS A 113 -18.16 -13.40 -15.81
CA HIS A 113 -18.59 -13.48 -17.21
C HIS A 113 -19.72 -12.48 -17.54
N ASN A 114 -20.26 -11.78 -16.52
CA ASN A 114 -21.18 -10.67 -16.72
C ASN A 114 -20.42 -9.40 -17.13
N LEU A 115 -20.88 -8.76 -18.21
CA LEU A 115 -20.31 -7.52 -18.75
C LEU A 115 -20.51 -6.31 -17.82
N ASP A 116 -21.60 -6.32 -17.03
CA ASP A 116 -22.02 -5.18 -16.20
C ASP A 116 -21.77 -5.43 -14.71
N ALA A 117 -20.98 -6.45 -14.36
CA ALA A 117 -20.63 -6.70 -12.96
C ALA A 117 -19.84 -5.50 -12.38
N PRO A 118 -20.16 -5.02 -11.18
CA PRO A 118 -19.37 -3.97 -10.56
C PRO A 118 -17.95 -4.47 -10.19
N LEU A 119 -16.97 -3.59 -10.29
CA LEU A 119 -15.64 -3.83 -9.71
C LEU A 119 -15.74 -3.84 -8.19
N LEU A 120 -15.49 -4.98 -7.55
CA LEU A 120 -15.59 -5.13 -6.10
C LEU A 120 -14.20 -5.20 -5.47
N LEU A 121 -14.01 -4.48 -4.37
CA LEU A 121 -12.89 -4.68 -3.46
C LEU A 121 -13.33 -5.66 -2.36
N GLY A 122 -13.09 -6.95 -2.58
CA GLY A 122 -13.44 -8.01 -1.63
C GLY A 122 -12.46 -8.17 -0.46
N GLN A 123 -12.83 -9.08 0.45
CA GLN A 123 -12.11 -9.38 1.68
C GLN A 123 -10.64 -9.74 1.48
N SER A 124 -10.30 -10.47 0.42
CA SER A 124 -8.90 -10.90 0.17
C SER A 124 -7.94 -9.73 -0.09
N ALA A 125 -8.45 -8.58 -0.55
CA ALA A 125 -7.70 -7.33 -0.64
C ALA A 125 -7.86 -6.47 0.62
N ILE A 126 -9.09 -6.32 1.15
CA ILE A 126 -9.39 -5.50 2.33
C ILE A 126 -8.49 -5.89 3.52
N GLN A 127 -8.36 -7.17 3.81
CA GLN A 127 -7.58 -7.66 4.95
C GLN A 127 -6.08 -7.35 4.83
N LYS A 128 -5.59 -7.07 3.63
CA LYS A 128 -4.20 -6.73 3.35
C LYS A 128 -3.92 -5.23 3.46
N LEU A 129 -4.94 -4.38 3.52
CA LEU A 129 -4.79 -2.93 3.72
C LEU A 129 -4.26 -2.58 5.12
N GLY A 130 -4.51 -3.46 6.10
CA GLY A 130 -4.25 -3.21 7.52
C GLY A 130 -5.55 -3.11 8.31
N PRO A 131 -5.48 -2.80 9.62
CA PRO A 131 -6.69 -2.59 10.41
C PRO A 131 -7.53 -1.45 9.84
N ILE A 132 -8.80 -1.73 9.58
CA ILE A 132 -9.74 -0.75 9.05
C ILE A 132 -10.81 -0.37 10.07
N GLN A 133 -11.31 0.85 9.97
CA GLN A 133 -12.48 1.36 10.68
C GLN A 133 -13.39 2.09 9.69
N LEU A 134 -14.69 1.87 9.79
CA LEU A 134 -15.69 2.62 9.05
C LEU A 134 -16.30 3.68 9.97
N ASP A 135 -16.31 4.93 9.52
CA ASP A 135 -16.95 6.07 10.19
C ASP A 135 -17.84 6.81 9.18
N GLY A 136 -19.12 6.44 9.13
CA GLY A 136 -20.04 6.90 8.10
C GLY A 136 -19.57 6.48 6.69
N ASN A 137 -19.30 7.46 5.83
CA ASN A 137 -18.76 7.24 4.49
C ASN A 137 -17.22 7.20 4.45
N LYS A 138 -16.54 7.24 5.60
CA LYS A 138 -15.08 7.23 5.65
C LYS A 138 -14.55 5.83 5.91
N LEU A 139 -13.62 5.40 5.06
CA LEU A 139 -12.76 4.25 5.31
C LEU A 139 -11.45 4.76 5.94
N ILE A 140 -11.23 4.40 7.20
CA ILE A 140 -10.03 4.73 7.96
C ILE A 140 -9.14 3.49 7.98
N ILE A 141 -7.92 3.59 7.45
CA ILE A 141 -6.93 2.50 7.47
C ILE A 141 -5.84 2.88 8.47
N GLN A 142 -5.78 2.16 9.58
CA GLN A 142 -4.78 2.36 10.63
C GLN A 142 -3.50 1.62 10.27
N ASN A 143 -2.34 2.17 10.63
CA ASN A 143 -1.04 1.49 10.47
C ASN A 143 -0.81 0.93 9.06
N GLY A 144 -1.25 1.64 8.01
CA GLY A 144 -1.08 1.14 6.65
C GLY A 144 0.40 0.87 6.41
N LYS A 145 0.72 -0.40 6.24
CA LYS A 145 2.09 -0.86 6.08
C LYS A 145 2.60 -0.29 4.74
N ASN A 146 3.80 0.29 4.76
CA ASN A 146 4.54 0.75 3.56
C ASN A 146 4.15 2.12 2.96
N PHE A 147 3.74 3.12 3.74
CA PHE A 147 3.59 4.47 3.17
C PHE A 147 4.91 5.19 2.91
N LYS A 148 4.91 5.90 1.78
CA LYS A 148 5.79 7.04 1.63
C LYS A 148 5.31 8.15 2.58
N SER A 149 6.03 8.33 3.67
CA SER A 149 5.79 9.37 4.66
C SER A 149 7.08 10.11 4.91
N ASP A 150 7.07 11.43 4.71
CA ASP A 150 8.21 12.29 5.07
C ASP A 150 8.55 12.16 6.56
N LYS A 151 7.55 11.92 7.42
CA LYS A 151 7.79 11.65 8.85
C LYS A 151 8.62 10.38 9.04
N GLN A 152 8.27 9.28 8.38
CA GLN A 152 9.05 8.04 8.45
C GLN A 152 10.44 8.20 7.84
N ALA A 153 10.54 8.95 6.73
CA ALA A 153 11.82 9.27 6.11
C ALA A 153 12.72 10.10 7.04
N TRP A 154 12.16 11.09 7.76
CA TRP A 154 12.89 11.84 8.79
C TRP A 154 13.30 10.96 9.97
N ASP A 155 12.42 10.09 10.47
CA ASP A 155 12.75 9.17 11.57
C ASP A 155 13.92 8.24 11.18
N LEU A 156 13.95 7.75 9.94
CA LEU A 156 15.04 6.93 9.39
C LEU A 156 16.31 7.74 9.15
N TYR A 157 16.19 8.99 8.67
CA TYR A 157 17.30 9.92 8.53
C TYR A 157 18.00 10.18 9.86
N TYR A 158 17.24 10.50 10.93
CA TYR A 158 17.83 10.75 12.24
C TYR A 158 18.53 9.51 12.82
N LYS A 159 17.99 8.31 12.59
CA LYS A 159 18.69 7.06 12.94
C LYS A 159 19.99 6.91 12.16
N SER A 160 19.96 7.15 10.85
CA SER A 160 21.18 7.06 10.03
C SER A 160 22.26 8.05 10.46
N PHE A 161 21.89 9.21 10.98
CA PHE A 161 22.85 10.16 11.54
C PHE A 161 23.56 9.59 12.77
N GLN A 162 22.82 8.92 13.67
CA GLN A 162 23.39 8.21 14.82
C GLN A 162 24.31 7.06 14.37
N ASP A 163 23.90 6.32 13.34
CA ASP A 163 24.71 5.24 12.78
C ASP A 163 26.03 5.77 12.17
N ILE A 164 25.98 6.92 11.47
CA ILE A 164 27.16 7.60 10.91
C ILE A 164 28.12 8.08 12.01
N GLU A 165 27.59 8.64 13.10
CA GLU A 165 28.40 9.05 14.26
C GLU A 165 29.07 7.85 14.96
N ALA A 166 28.41 6.69 14.93
CA ALA A 166 28.95 5.44 15.43
C ALA A 166 29.89 4.71 14.45
N GLU A 167 30.16 5.30 13.28
CA GLU A 167 30.91 4.69 12.17
C GLU A 167 30.29 3.39 11.60
N ASP A 168 29.02 3.12 11.89
CA ASP A 168 28.26 2.00 11.31
C ASP A 168 27.61 2.42 9.98
N TYR A 169 28.47 2.56 8.96
CA TYR A 169 28.04 3.05 7.66
C TYR A 169 27.12 2.09 6.90
N GLU A 170 27.20 0.77 7.17
CA GLU A 170 26.31 -0.21 6.52
C GLU A 170 24.86 -0.02 6.98
N THR A 171 24.66 0.12 8.29
CA THR A 171 23.33 0.38 8.87
C THR A 171 22.83 1.77 8.46
N ALA A 172 23.71 2.77 8.43
CA ALA A 172 23.37 4.11 7.94
C ALA A 172 22.86 4.10 6.50
N ILE A 173 23.58 3.42 5.58
CA ILE A 173 23.20 3.28 4.17
C ILE A 173 21.85 2.59 4.03
N LEU A 174 21.60 1.52 4.80
CA LEU A 174 20.31 0.83 4.81
C LEU A 174 19.18 1.76 5.25
N ASN A 175 19.38 2.52 6.31
CA ASN A 175 18.37 3.44 6.84
C ASN A 175 18.11 4.61 5.87
N LEU A 176 19.15 5.18 5.25
CA LEU A 176 19.02 6.22 4.22
C LEU A 176 18.30 5.73 2.96
N THR A 177 18.57 4.49 2.53
CA THR A 177 17.89 3.87 1.38
C THR A 177 16.40 3.70 1.65
N LYS A 178 16.04 3.19 2.83
CA LYS A 178 14.64 3.11 3.28
C LYS A 178 13.99 4.49 3.41
N ALA A 179 14.74 5.48 3.90
CA ALA A 179 14.24 6.86 3.98
C ALA A 179 13.90 7.42 2.59
N LEU A 180 14.73 7.15 1.57
CA LEU A 180 14.47 7.56 0.18
C LEU A 180 13.25 6.87 -0.43
N GLU A 181 12.99 5.62 -0.06
CA GLU A 181 11.76 4.91 -0.44
C GLU A 181 10.54 5.59 0.17
N CYS A 182 10.65 6.06 1.42
CA CYS A 182 9.57 6.73 2.15
C CYS A 182 9.37 8.21 1.79
N ALA A 183 10.40 8.94 1.34
CA ALA A 183 10.33 10.38 1.16
C ALA A 183 9.46 10.79 -0.04
N VAL A 184 8.51 11.69 0.22
CA VAL A 184 7.60 12.31 -0.75
C VAL A 184 8.10 13.71 -1.14
N ASP A 185 8.50 14.52 -0.17
CA ASP A 185 9.00 15.87 -0.42
C ASP A 185 10.31 15.89 -1.21
N LYS A 186 10.37 16.73 -2.24
CA LYS A 186 11.52 16.79 -3.15
C LYS A 186 12.78 17.30 -2.47
N LYS A 187 12.66 18.23 -1.51
CA LYS A 187 13.83 18.76 -0.78
C LYS A 187 14.38 17.70 0.17
N LEU A 188 13.51 16.97 0.87
CA LEU A 188 13.92 15.83 1.70
C LEU A 188 14.62 14.76 0.86
N ARG A 189 14.08 14.39 -0.30
CA ARG A 189 14.73 13.45 -1.22
C ARG A 189 16.13 13.93 -1.63
N SER A 190 16.27 15.23 -1.96
CA SER A 190 17.56 15.82 -2.32
C SER A 190 18.57 15.77 -1.17
N LEU A 191 18.13 16.03 0.07
CA LEU A 191 18.98 15.90 1.26
C LEU A 191 19.44 14.46 1.45
N LEU A 192 18.51 13.49 1.37
CA LEU A 192 18.81 12.08 1.55
C LEU A 192 19.79 11.53 0.53
N TYR A 193 19.74 11.99 -0.73
CA TYR A 193 20.76 11.63 -1.72
C TYR A 193 22.16 12.14 -1.33
N GLY A 194 22.26 13.37 -0.83
CA GLY A 194 23.54 13.95 -0.39
C GLY A 194 24.16 13.19 0.79
N GLU A 195 23.34 12.82 1.77
CA GLU A 195 23.80 12.00 2.90
C GLU A 195 24.18 10.59 2.48
N LEU A 196 23.39 9.96 1.60
CA LEU A 196 23.69 8.62 1.10
C LEU A 196 25.02 8.59 0.33
N ALA A 197 25.28 9.58 -0.52
CA ALA A 197 26.56 9.74 -1.20
C ALA A 197 27.73 9.90 -0.22
N THR A 198 27.53 10.68 0.86
CA THR A 198 28.53 10.87 1.92
C THR A 198 28.80 9.56 2.67
N ALA A 199 27.76 8.80 3.00
CA ALA A 199 27.89 7.50 3.66
C ALA A 199 28.61 6.46 2.78
N TYR A 200 28.32 6.42 1.47
CA TYR A 200 29.06 5.59 0.52
C TYR A 200 30.54 5.99 0.41
N TYR A 201 30.83 7.30 0.38
CA TYR A 201 32.21 7.78 0.35
C TYR A 201 33.00 7.36 1.60
N ARG A 202 32.38 7.48 2.79
CA ARG A 202 32.99 7.12 4.08
C ARG A 202 33.14 5.61 4.29
N SER A 203 32.29 4.80 3.67
CA SER A 203 32.37 3.33 3.71
C SER A 203 33.30 2.70 2.67
N ASN A 204 34.14 3.51 1.98
CA ASN A 204 35.01 3.06 0.88
C ASN A 204 34.28 2.46 -0.34
N LYS A 205 32.97 2.65 -0.48
CA LYS A 205 32.15 2.24 -1.63
C LYS A 205 31.95 3.41 -2.61
N LYS A 206 33.05 4.05 -3.00
CA LYS A 206 33.03 5.34 -3.72
C LYS A 206 32.36 5.25 -5.09
N GLU A 207 32.40 4.07 -5.72
CA GLU A 207 31.73 3.76 -6.97
C GLU A 207 30.20 3.83 -6.90
N LEU A 208 29.62 3.77 -5.69
CA LEU A 208 28.19 3.89 -5.45
C LEU A 208 27.74 5.30 -5.05
N ALA A 209 28.69 6.22 -4.83
CA ALA A 209 28.40 7.62 -4.53
C ALA A 209 28.14 8.36 -5.85
N ILE A 210 26.87 8.51 -6.24
CA ILE A 210 26.42 9.25 -7.42
C ILE A 210 25.64 10.49 -6.97
#